data_AF-A0A945CLH3-F1
#
_entry.id   AF-A0A945CLH3-F1
#
_cell.length_a   1.000
_cell.length_b   1.000
_cell.length_c   1.000
_cell.angle_alpha   90.00
_cell.angle_beta   90.00
_cell.angle_gamma   90.00
#
_symmetry.space_group_name_H-M   'P 1'
#
loop_
_entity.id
_entity.type
_entity.pdbx_description
1 polymer ?
#
loop_
_entity_poly.entity_id
_entity_poly.type
_entity_poly.pdbx_seq_one_letter_code
_entity_poly.pdbx_strand_id
1 'polypeptide(L)'
;AAGGTVDVTWSVASVTVPMSRIELVVNGEIRECRQVEKDADQGHFSAQLDRSSWLAVRVRGDYPDKSKVIAARPTAASYLRDDYLDKAETIAAHSSPVMVNVADTPFMAAADAMTILEQIEGVLAYIDTVGTRPNDKSYKRMRMVLTGAHRKLHNRMHAEGTFHNHSPVDGHSEH
;
A
#
# COMPACT_ATOMS: atom_id res chain seq x y z
N ALA A 1 19.76 -14.00 14.23
CA ALA A 1 18.90 -15.07 13.71
C ALA A 1 19.23 -15.28 12.24
N ALA A 2 19.43 -16.52 11.81
CA ALA A 2 19.65 -16.80 10.40
C ALA A 2 18.30 -16.65 9.69
N GLY A 3 18.24 -15.80 8.68
CA GLY A 3 17.08 -15.67 7.82
C GLY A 3 16.67 -16.99 7.16
N GLY A 4 15.60 -16.95 6.37
CA GLY A 4 15.12 -18.08 5.60
C GLY A 4 14.74 -17.69 4.18
N THR A 5 14.55 -18.68 3.33
CA THR A 5 13.98 -18.48 2.00
C THR A 5 12.50 -18.85 2.05
N VAL A 6 11.66 -17.97 1.53
CA VAL A 6 10.22 -18.21 1.38
C VAL A 6 9.90 -18.33 -0.10
N ASP A 7 9.28 -19.45 -0.48
CA ASP A 7 8.74 -19.65 -1.82
C ASP A 7 7.28 -19.22 -1.87
N VAL A 8 6.97 -18.29 -2.77
CA VAL A 8 5.64 -17.75 -2.99
C VAL A 8 5.12 -18.27 -4.32
N THR A 9 4.21 -19.24 -4.28
CA THR A 9 3.52 -19.74 -5.47
C THR A 9 2.27 -18.93 -5.75
N TRP A 10 2.03 -18.59 -7.01
CA TRP A 10 0.90 -17.77 -7.42
C TRP A 10 0.23 -18.33 -8.68
N SER A 11 -1.07 -18.06 -8.78
CA SER A 11 -1.91 -18.30 -9.94
C SER A 11 -2.79 -17.07 -10.12
N VAL A 12 -2.82 -16.52 -11.33
CA VAL A 12 -3.58 -15.31 -11.65
C VAL A 12 -4.43 -15.56 -12.87
N ALA A 13 -5.64 -15.00 -12.87
CA ALA A 13 -6.55 -15.05 -14.00
C ALA A 13 -7.42 -13.80 -14.02
N SER A 14 -7.74 -13.33 -15.21
CA SER A 14 -8.56 -12.15 -15.42
C SER A 14 -9.45 -12.34 -16.64
N VAL A 15 -10.69 -11.86 -16.54
CA VAL A 15 -11.66 -11.88 -17.64
C VAL A 15 -11.85 -10.49 -18.24
N THR A 16 -11.65 -9.44 -17.45
CA THR A 16 -12.05 -8.06 -17.81
C THR A 16 -10.88 -7.10 -17.97
N VAL A 17 -9.72 -7.43 -17.38
CA VAL A 17 -8.55 -6.56 -17.38
C VAL A 17 -7.36 -7.35 -17.90
N PRO A 18 -6.86 -7.07 -19.12
CA PRO A 18 -5.64 -7.70 -19.61
C PRO A 18 -4.49 -7.45 -18.63
N MET A 19 -3.96 -8.53 -18.07
CA MET A 19 -2.81 -8.47 -17.15
C MET A 19 -1.52 -8.24 -17.95
N SER A 20 -0.52 -7.65 -17.32
CA SER A 20 0.77 -7.39 -17.95
C SER A 20 1.96 -7.87 -17.14
N ARG A 21 1.91 -7.73 -15.81
CA ARG A 21 2.94 -8.24 -14.90
C ARG A 21 2.39 -8.56 -13.52
N ILE A 22 3.13 -9.41 -12.82
CA ILE A 22 2.95 -9.74 -11.42
C ILE A 22 4.21 -9.34 -10.63
N GLU A 23 4.00 -8.76 -9.47
CA GLU A 23 5.03 -8.18 -8.61
C GLU A 23 4.94 -8.84 -7.21
N LEU A 24 6.07 -9.29 -6.68
CA LEU A 24 6.20 -9.63 -5.27
C LEU A 24 6.61 -8.37 -4.51
N VAL A 25 5.79 -7.95 -3.55
CA VAL A 25 6.10 -6.85 -2.64
C VAL A 25 6.54 -7.43 -1.30
N VAL A 26 7.66 -6.92 -0.77
CA VAL A 26 8.17 -7.25 0.56
C VAL A 26 8.42 -5.94 1.30
N ASN A 27 7.75 -5.73 2.43
CA ASN A 27 7.91 -4.50 3.24
C ASN A 27 7.76 -3.19 2.43
N GLY A 28 6.78 -3.15 1.53
CA GLY A 28 6.48 -1.97 0.71
C GLY A 28 7.29 -1.86 -0.58
N GLU A 29 8.34 -2.66 -0.75
CA GLU A 29 9.23 -2.61 -1.91
C GLU A 29 8.96 -3.75 -2.90
N ILE A 30 9.05 -3.47 -4.19
CA ILE A 30 8.94 -4.51 -5.24
C ILE A 30 10.24 -5.31 -5.23
N ARG A 31 10.18 -6.57 -4.79
CA ARG A 31 11.34 -7.46 -4.71
C ARG A 31 11.56 -8.26 -5.99
N GLU A 32 10.48 -8.73 -6.59
CA GLU A 32 10.46 -9.49 -7.85
C GLU A 32 9.37 -8.96 -8.76
N CYS A 33 9.59 -9.05 -10.07
CA CYS A 33 8.63 -8.62 -11.09
C CYS A 33 8.75 -9.55 -12.30
N ARG A 34 7.62 -10.06 -12.79
CA ARG A 34 7.57 -10.94 -13.96
C ARG A 34 6.42 -10.54 -14.88
N GLN A 35 6.65 -10.53 -16.18
CA GLN A 35 5.56 -10.42 -17.16
C GLN A 35 4.67 -11.66 -17.08
N VAL A 36 3.37 -11.46 -17.25
CA VAL A 36 2.37 -12.54 -17.26
C VAL A 36 1.53 -12.47 -18.52
N GLU A 37 0.97 -13.61 -18.90
CA GLU A 37 -0.03 -13.68 -19.97
C GLU A 37 -1.28 -12.86 -19.60
N LYS A 38 -1.98 -12.36 -20.63
CA LYS A 38 -3.07 -11.39 -20.45
C LYS A 38 -4.26 -11.94 -19.67
N ASP A 39 -4.55 -13.23 -19.83
CA ASP A 39 -5.80 -13.84 -19.37
C ASP A 39 -5.59 -14.77 -18.17
N ALA A 40 -4.53 -15.59 -18.17
CA ALA A 40 -4.18 -16.45 -17.03
C ALA A 40 -2.70 -16.87 -17.08
N ASP A 41 -2.06 -16.93 -15.91
CA ASP A 41 -0.67 -17.41 -15.77
C ASP A 41 -0.43 -17.96 -14.34
N GLN A 42 0.62 -18.76 -14.19
CA GLN A 42 1.04 -19.33 -12.91
C GLN A 42 2.57 -19.37 -12.77
N GLY A 43 3.04 -19.35 -11.53
CA GLY A 43 4.47 -19.40 -11.27
C GLY A 43 4.80 -19.31 -9.79
N HIS A 44 6.06 -19.03 -9.51
CA HIS A 44 6.52 -18.79 -8.16
C HIS A 44 7.62 -17.72 -8.13
N PHE A 45 7.82 -17.17 -6.95
CA PHE A 45 8.97 -16.36 -6.57
C PHE A 45 9.67 -16.99 -5.37
N SER A 46 10.96 -16.73 -5.22
CA SER A 46 11.71 -17.11 -4.03
C SER A 46 12.32 -15.85 -3.43
N ALA A 47 12.07 -15.61 -2.14
CA ALA A 47 12.54 -14.41 -1.46
C ALA A 47 13.30 -14.78 -0.18
N GLN A 48 14.51 -14.27 -0.05
CA GLN A 48 15.28 -14.41 1.19
C GLN A 48 14.87 -13.33 2.19
N LEU A 49 14.54 -13.74 3.40
CA LEU A 49 14.11 -12.89 4.50
C LEU A 49 15.10 -13.03 5.66
N ASP A 50 15.78 -11.96 6.01
CA ASP A 50 16.68 -11.87 7.16
C ASP A 50 16.02 -11.25 8.41
N ARG A 51 14.82 -10.69 8.25
CA ARG A 51 14.01 -10.04 9.28
C ARG A 51 12.51 -10.24 9.06
N SER A 52 11.73 -10.00 10.11
CA SER A 52 10.28 -10.05 10.10
C SER A 52 9.75 -9.12 9.02
N SER A 53 8.97 -9.69 8.11
CA SER A 53 8.59 -9.04 6.87
C SER A 53 7.19 -9.44 6.46
N TRP A 54 6.44 -8.52 5.86
CA TRP A 54 5.19 -8.86 5.20
C TRP A 54 5.42 -8.99 3.70
N LEU A 55 4.71 -9.92 3.09
CA LEU A 55 4.78 -10.19 1.67
C LEU A 55 3.38 -10.12 1.07
N ALA A 56 3.24 -9.54 -0.12
CA ALA A 56 2.03 -9.65 -0.91
C ALA A 56 2.36 -9.74 -2.39
N VAL A 57 1.43 -10.27 -3.16
CA VAL A 57 1.53 -10.30 -4.62
C VAL A 57 0.59 -9.26 -5.20
N ARG A 58 1.06 -8.53 -6.20
CA ARG A 58 0.30 -7.52 -6.93
C ARG A 58 0.30 -7.82 -8.42
N VAL A 59 -0.84 -7.64 -9.07
CA VAL A 59 -0.98 -7.75 -10.52
C VAL A 59 -1.19 -6.37 -11.12
N ARG A 60 -0.45 -6.07 -12.18
CA ARG A 60 -0.62 -4.88 -13.01
C ARG A 60 -1.38 -5.27 -14.27
N GLY A 61 -2.18 -4.34 -14.75
CA GLY A 61 -2.89 -4.48 -16.00
C GLY A 61 -3.30 -3.11 -16.54
N ASP A 62 -3.69 -3.11 -17.80
CA ASP A 62 -4.21 -1.91 -18.45
C ASP A 62 -5.73 -1.93 -18.41
N TYR A 63 -6.31 -0.85 -17.90
CA TYR A 63 -7.74 -0.60 -18.00
C TYR A 63 -7.96 0.24 -19.25
N PRO A 64 -8.48 -0.32 -20.35
CA PRO A 64 -8.60 0.40 -21.62
C PRO A 64 -9.37 1.73 -21.52
N ASP A 65 -10.23 1.91 -20.51
CA ASP A 65 -10.97 3.15 -20.26
C ASP A 65 -10.40 4.07 -19.15
N LYS A 66 -9.62 3.56 -18.18
CA LYS A 66 -9.14 4.38 -17.04
C LYS A 66 -7.81 5.07 -17.32
N SER A 67 -6.99 4.51 -18.20
CA SER A 67 -5.73 5.13 -18.64
C SER A 67 -5.96 6.51 -19.29
N LYS A 68 -7.18 6.78 -19.78
CA LYS A 68 -7.61 8.10 -20.29
C LYS A 68 -8.11 9.07 -19.21
N VAL A 69 -8.62 8.60 -18.07
CA VAL A 69 -9.20 9.45 -17.01
C VAL A 69 -8.12 10.21 -16.25
N ILE A 70 -6.95 9.59 -16.02
CA ILE A 70 -5.81 10.25 -15.37
C ILE A 70 -5.22 11.34 -16.30
N ALA A 71 -5.20 11.08 -17.61
CA ALA A 71 -4.78 12.06 -18.62
C ALA A 71 -5.78 13.22 -18.82
N ALA A 72 -7.04 13.05 -18.41
CA ALA A 72 -8.12 14.02 -18.63
C ALA A 72 -8.35 15.03 -17.49
N ARG A 73 -7.54 15.03 -16.42
CA ARG A 73 -7.55 16.14 -15.43
C ARG A 73 -6.61 17.26 -15.94
N PRO A 74 -7.15 18.36 -16.52
CA PRO A 74 -6.32 19.37 -17.19
C PRO A 74 -5.38 20.12 -16.22
N THR A 75 -5.66 20.11 -14.91
CA THR A 75 -4.80 20.75 -13.90
C THR A 75 -3.59 19.91 -13.47
N ALA A 76 -3.58 18.60 -13.75
CA ALA A 76 -2.43 17.73 -13.45
C ALA A 76 -1.49 17.58 -14.65
N ALA A 77 -2.04 17.67 -15.87
CA ALA A 77 -1.29 17.43 -17.11
C ALA A 77 -0.17 18.45 -17.38
N SER A 78 -0.26 19.68 -16.88
CA SER A 78 0.77 20.71 -17.11
C SER A 78 1.99 20.61 -16.20
N TYR A 79 1.94 19.79 -15.13
CA TYR A 79 3.06 19.58 -14.20
C TYR A 79 3.73 18.22 -14.34
N LEU A 80 3.12 17.31 -15.10
CA LEU A 80 3.66 15.99 -15.35
C LEU A 80 4.44 16.04 -16.66
N ARG A 81 5.71 15.67 -16.61
CA ARG A 81 6.56 15.50 -17.79
C ARG A 81 5.94 14.47 -18.73
N ASP A 82 6.18 14.59 -20.03
CA ASP A 82 5.62 13.70 -21.08
C ASP A 82 5.96 12.20 -20.86
N ASP A 83 6.96 11.89 -20.03
CA ASP A 83 7.34 10.54 -19.59
C ASP A 83 6.35 9.89 -18.59
N TYR A 84 5.43 10.67 -17.99
CA TYR A 84 4.44 10.20 -17.01
C TYR A 84 3.16 9.65 -17.65
N LEU A 85 2.94 9.95 -18.95
CA LEU A 85 1.73 9.54 -19.69
C LEU A 85 1.92 8.22 -20.45
N ASP A 86 3.16 7.75 -20.62
CA ASP A 86 3.42 6.46 -21.24
C ASP A 86 3.25 5.33 -20.19
N LYS A 87 2.02 4.79 -20.14
CA LYS A 87 1.62 3.53 -19.49
C LYS A 87 1.58 3.52 -17.95
N ALA A 88 0.64 4.27 -17.37
CA ALA A 88 0.24 4.05 -15.98
C ALA A 88 -0.57 2.73 -15.84
N GLU A 89 0.11 1.59 -15.92
CA GLU A 89 -0.51 0.30 -15.59
C GLU A 89 -1.03 0.34 -14.15
N THR A 90 -2.35 0.15 -14.02
CA THR A 90 -3.01 0.25 -12.73
C THR A 90 -2.82 -1.07 -11.97
N ILE A 91 -2.91 -1.00 -10.65
CA ILE A 91 -3.03 -2.20 -9.82
C ILE A 91 -4.38 -2.85 -10.15
N ALA A 92 -4.33 -3.97 -10.88
CA ALA A 92 -5.52 -4.71 -11.30
C ALA A 92 -6.04 -5.61 -10.17
N ALA A 93 -5.12 -6.22 -9.41
CA ALA A 93 -5.43 -7.05 -8.26
C ALA A 93 -4.26 -7.06 -7.26
N HIS A 94 -4.52 -7.47 -6.03
CA HIS A 94 -3.49 -7.78 -5.04
C HIS A 94 -3.98 -8.90 -4.10
N SER A 95 -3.05 -9.60 -3.46
CA SER A 95 -3.36 -10.52 -2.37
C SER A 95 -3.50 -9.78 -1.04
N SER A 96 -4.05 -10.46 -0.02
CA SER A 96 -3.81 -10.03 1.36
C SER A 96 -2.32 -10.18 1.70
N PRO A 97 -1.76 -9.31 2.55
CA PRO A 97 -0.40 -9.45 3.03
C PRO A 97 -0.27 -10.68 3.95
N VAL A 98 0.82 -11.40 3.82
CA VAL A 98 1.22 -12.52 4.70
C VAL A 98 2.37 -12.03 5.57
N MET A 99 2.20 -12.14 6.89
CA MET A 99 3.19 -11.71 7.87
C MET A 99 4.12 -12.89 8.21
N VAL A 100 5.43 -12.72 7.99
CA VAL A 100 6.45 -13.72 8.35
C VAL A 100 7.32 -13.18 9.49
N ASN A 101 7.30 -13.85 10.64
CA ASN A 101 8.19 -13.53 11.77
C ASN A 101 9.54 -14.21 11.57
N VAL A 102 10.63 -13.45 11.73
CA VAL A 102 12.00 -14.00 11.74
C VAL A 102 12.63 -13.72 13.09
N ALA A 103 12.65 -14.75 13.93
CA ALA A 103 13.13 -14.69 15.32
C ALA A 103 12.62 -13.43 16.07
N ASP A 104 13.49 -12.68 16.73
CA ASP A 104 13.15 -11.51 17.55
C ASP A 104 13.19 -10.19 16.79
N THR A 105 13.17 -10.21 15.45
CA THR A 105 13.22 -8.96 14.68
C THR A 105 11.83 -8.31 14.62
N PRO A 106 11.73 -6.97 14.80
CA PRO A 106 10.45 -6.28 14.83
C PRO A 106 9.81 -6.19 13.43
N PHE A 107 8.48 -6.25 13.39
CA PHE A 107 7.69 -5.90 12.22
C PHE A 107 7.58 -4.38 12.07
N MET A 108 8.60 -3.78 11.47
CA MET A 108 8.52 -2.37 11.12
C MET A 108 9.27 -2.05 9.82
N ALA A 109 8.52 -1.64 8.83
CA ALA A 109 9.01 -0.97 7.63
C ALA A 109 8.63 0.51 7.76
N ALA A 110 9.62 1.39 7.93
CA ALA A 110 9.39 2.83 8.15
C ALA A 110 8.57 3.47 7.02
N ALA A 111 8.86 3.08 5.77
CA ALA A 111 8.13 3.55 4.58
C ALA A 111 6.65 3.18 4.63
N ASP A 112 6.33 1.91 4.93
CA ASP A 112 4.93 1.47 5.06
C ASP A 112 4.23 2.13 6.23
N ALA A 113 4.91 2.26 7.38
CA ALA A 113 4.36 2.89 8.57
C ALA A 113 3.93 4.34 8.28
N MET A 114 4.76 5.10 7.55
CA MET A 114 4.42 6.43 7.08
C MET A 114 3.16 6.43 6.21
N THR A 115 3.15 5.64 5.13
CA THR A 115 2.03 5.63 4.19
C THR A 115 0.72 5.16 4.85
N ILE A 116 0.78 4.20 5.77
CA ILE A 116 -0.38 3.77 6.55
C ILE A 116 -0.87 4.90 7.46
N LEU A 117 0.05 5.65 8.09
CA LEU A 117 -0.31 6.79 8.93
C LEU A 117 -1.03 7.88 8.12
N GLU A 118 -0.46 8.25 6.96
CA GLU A 118 -1.05 9.22 6.02
C GLU A 118 -2.44 8.76 5.52
N GLN A 119 -2.62 7.46 5.27
CA GLN A 119 -3.92 6.91 4.89
C GLN A 119 -4.94 7.01 6.04
N ILE A 120 -4.53 6.73 7.28
CA ILE A 120 -5.42 6.88 8.44
C ILE A 120 -5.83 8.35 8.60
N GLU A 121 -4.90 9.29 8.44
CA GLU A 121 -5.16 10.73 8.48
C GLU A 121 -6.13 11.17 7.36
N GLY A 122 -5.88 10.70 6.13
CA GLY A 122 -6.76 10.96 4.99
C GLY A 122 -8.17 10.42 5.20
N VAL A 123 -8.31 9.22 5.78
CA VAL A 123 -9.62 8.62 6.10
C VAL A 123 -10.30 9.42 7.22
N LEU A 124 -9.58 9.82 8.27
CA LEU A 124 -10.11 10.66 9.35
C LEU A 124 -10.65 12.00 8.79
N ALA A 125 -9.86 12.67 7.93
CA ALA A 125 -10.29 13.89 7.26
C ALA A 125 -11.54 13.66 6.40
N TYR A 126 -11.57 12.56 5.64
CA TYR A 126 -12.71 12.20 4.80
C TYR A 126 -13.99 12.00 5.62
N ILE A 127 -13.96 11.16 6.67
CA ILE A 127 -15.14 10.88 7.49
C ILE A 127 -15.61 12.10 8.29
N ASP A 128 -14.68 13.00 8.64
CA ASP A 128 -14.99 14.21 9.40
C ASP A 128 -15.55 15.33 8.50
N THR A 129 -15.26 15.36 7.19
CA THR A 129 -15.64 16.49 6.33
C THR A 129 -16.51 16.14 5.12
N VAL A 130 -16.17 15.11 4.35
CA VAL A 130 -16.77 14.81 3.04
C VAL A 130 -17.78 13.66 3.13
N GLY A 131 -17.50 12.67 3.98
CA GLY A 131 -18.29 11.44 4.06
C GLY A 131 -19.73 11.69 4.45
N THR A 132 -20.68 11.15 3.69
CA THR A 132 -22.09 11.12 4.07
C THR A 132 -22.22 10.35 5.39
N ARG A 133 -22.94 10.92 6.37
CA ARG A 133 -23.08 10.35 7.73
C ARG A 133 -24.46 9.72 7.94
N PRO A 134 -24.73 8.49 7.44
CA PRO A 134 -26.04 7.87 7.60
C PRO A 134 -26.29 7.35 9.03
N ASN A 135 -25.24 7.10 9.83
CA ASN A 135 -25.35 6.55 11.19
C ASN A 135 -24.26 7.08 12.13
N ASP A 136 -24.66 7.88 13.13
CA ASP A 136 -23.76 8.52 14.09
C ASP A 136 -22.99 7.52 14.98
N LYS A 137 -23.57 6.36 15.30
CA LYS A 137 -22.87 5.32 16.07
C LYS A 137 -21.72 4.70 15.26
N SER A 138 -21.96 4.43 13.97
CA SER A 138 -20.93 3.88 13.08
C SER A 138 -19.80 4.88 12.85
N TYR A 139 -20.12 6.16 12.67
CA TYR A 139 -19.15 7.24 12.57
C TYR A 139 -18.24 7.32 13.82
N LYS A 140 -18.84 7.42 15.01
CA LYS A 140 -18.10 7.50 16.28
C LYS A 140 -17.21 6.28 16.52
N ARG A 141 -17.73 5.07 16.23
CA ARG A 141 -16.94 3.83 16.34
C ARG A 141 -15.75 3.82 15.39
N MET A 142 -15.96 4.18 14.12
CA MET A 142 -14.89 4.22 13.12
C MET A 142 -13.82 5.23 13.48
N ARG A 143 -14.22 6.45 13.85
CA ARG A 143 -13.30 7.50 14.28
C ARG A 143 -12.46 7.08 15.48
N MET A 144 -13.08 6.46 16.49
CA MET A 144 -12.36 5.94 17.67
C MET A 144 -11.31 4.89 17.29
N VAL A 145 -11.64 3.95 16.40
CA VAL A 145 -10.72 2.91 15.93
C VAL A 145 -9.54 3.53 15.18
N LEU A 146 -9.80 4.45 14.24
CA LEU A 146 -8.78 5.10 13.44
C LEU A 146 -7.85 5.98 14.28
N THR A 147 -8.39 6.80 15.19
CA THR A 147 -7.57 7.59 16.13
C THR A 147 -6.71 6.70 17.03
N GLY A 148 -7.27 5.58 17.51
CA GLY A 148 -6.51 4.61 18.30
C GLY A 148 -5.39 3.93 17.51
N ALA A 149 -5.63 3.60 16.24
CA ALA A 149 -4.64 3.03 15.35
C ALA A 149 -3.53 4.04 15.00
N HIS A 150 -3.89 5.29 14.68
CA HIS A 150 -2.96 6.38 14.42
C HIS A 150 -1.99 6.57 15.58
N ARG A 151 -2.50 6.80 16.80
CA ARG A 151 -1.66 6.99 18.00
C ARG A 151 -0.72 5.82 18.26
N LYS A 152 -1.21 4.58 18.13
CA LYS A 152 -0.38 3.39 18.34
C LYS A 152 0.74 3.30 17.31
N LEU A 153 0.44 3.59 16.04
CA LEU A 153 1.42 3.53 14.96
C LEU A 153 2.44 4.67 15.09
N HIS A 154 1.97 5.90 15.31
CA HIS A 154 2.78 7.10 15.54
C HIS A 154 3.77 6.91 16.70
N ASN A 155 3.29 6.49 17.87
CA ASN A 155 4.16 6.25 19.03
C ASN A 155 5.19 5.17 18.76
N ARG A 156 4.82 4.10 18.04
CA ARG A 156 5.76 3.04 17.66
C ARG A 156 6.82 3.56 16.68
N MET A 157 6.43 4.40 15.71
CA MET A 157 7.38 5.02 14.78
C MET A 157 8.44 5.85 15.54
N HIS A 158 8.04 6.67 16.52
CA HIS A 158 8.97 7.43 17.36
C HIS A 158 9.85 6.53 18.23
N ALA A 159 9.28 5.49 18.85
CA ALA A 159 10.02 4.55 19.70
C ALA A 159 11.13 3.82 18.92
N GLU A 160 10.93 3.58 17.63
CA GLU A 160 11.88 2.94 16.73
C GLU A 160 12.74 3.96 15.94
N GLY A 161 12.69 5.25 16.32
CA GLY A 161 13.53 6.31 15.74
C GLY A 161 13.15 6.74 14.31
N THR A 162 11.95 6.38 13.85
CA THR A 162 11.43 6.84 12.55
C THR A 162 10.75 8.19 12.71
N PHE A 163 11.46 9.23 12.31
CA PHE A 163 10.94 10.60 12.32
C PHE A 163 10.09 10.88 11.09
N HIS A 164 9.02 11.64 11.28
CA HIS A 164 8.13 12.05 10.20
C HIS A 164 7.56 13.45 10.47
N ASN A 165 7.12 14.11 9.41
CA ASN A 165 6.45 15.40 9.53
C ASN A 165 5.10 15.21 10.21
N HIS A 166 4.74 16.15 11.09
CA HIS A 166 3.40 16.21 11.68
C HIS A 166 2.53 17.13 10.83
N SER A 167 1.29 16.73 10.58
CA SER A 167 0.29 17.64 10.04
C SER A 167 -0.04 18.73 11.07
N PRO A 168 -0.47 19.95 10.68
CA PRO A 168 -0.87 21.00 11.63
C PRO A 168 -1.96 20.58 12.63
N VAL A 169 -2.71 19.53 12.31
CA VAL A 169 -3.78 18.97 13.16
C VAL A 169 -3.20 18.17 14.35
N ASP A 170 -1.94 17.71 14.23
CA ASP A 170 -1.24 16.88 15.21
C ASP A 170 -0.19 17.67 16.02
N GLY A 171 -0.35 18.99 16.13
CA GLY A 171 0.51 19.84 16.95
C GLY A 171 0.49 19.42 18.42
N HIS A 172 1.43 18.56 18.82
CA HIS A 172 1.77 18.32 20.20
C HIS A 172 2.68 19.44 20.69
N SER A 173 2.33 20.05 21.82
CA SER A 173 3.04 21.18 22.45
C SER A 173 4.39 20.81 23.08
N GLU A 174 5.10 19.83 22.54
CA GLU A 174 6.43 19.42 23.00
C GLU A 174 7.55 19.68 21.98
N HIS A 175 7.27 20.49 20.96
CA HIS A 175 8.28 21.21 20.18
C HIS A 175 7.94 22.68 20.06
#